data_AF-A0A7K3YZ36-F1
#
_entry.id   AF-A0A7K3YZ36-F1
#
_cell.length_a   1.000
_cell.length_b   1.000
_cell.length_c   1.000
_cell.angle_alpha   90.00
_cell.angle_beta   90.00
_cell.angle_gamma   90.00
#
_symmetry.space_group_name_H-M   'P 1'
#
loop_
_entity.id
_entity.type
_entity.pdbx_description
1 polymer ?
#
loop_
_entity_poly.entity_id
_entity_poly.type
_entity_poly.pdbx_seq_one_letter_code
_entity_poly.pdbx_strand_id
1 'polypeptide(L)'
;MEITEQVTKVLAYGEICDHCLGRFFGKRSHGLANDERGRGLRIAQALGTNTPYKSFAGTCWVCGNFFTSVSIWADRVVEAVKDIEFSTLLVGCRVPPLIAENEEMVWSDLSLADPEPFKSEVNREVGKAVSAKIGKVVDFKKPDVVIILDLANEKV
;
A
#
# COMPACT_ATOMS: atom_id res chain seq x y z
N MET A 1 -20.82 -0.59 13.69
CA MET A 1 -20.49 0.66 12.99
C MET A 1 -20.54 0.35 11.51
N GLU A 2 -21.32 1.11 10.75
CA GLU A 2 -21.38 0.92 9.31
C GLU A 2 -20.03 1.28 8.68
N ILE A 3 -19.70 0.66 7.55
CA ILE A 3 -18.40 0.87 6.89
C ILE A 3 -18.20 2.34 6.49
N THR A 4 -19.27 3.04 6.10
CA THR A 4 -19.24 4.46 5.73
C THR A 4 -18.97 5.37 6.93
N GLU A 5 -19.41 4.98 8.13
CA GLU A 5 -19.08 5.67 9.39
C GLU A 5 -17.60 5.48 9.74
N GLN A 6 -17.08 4.25 9.60
CA GLN A 6 -15.65 3.96 9.75
C GLN A 6 -14.80 4.80 8.78
N VAL A 7 -15.18 4.83 7.51
CA VAL A 7 -14.48 5.64 6.49
C VAL A 7 -14.51 7.12 6.86
N THR A 8 -15.64 7.65 7.32
CA THR A 8 -15.74 9.05 7.77
C THR A 8 -14.76 9.35 8.89
N LYS A 9 -14.60 8.44 9.86
CA LYS A 9 -13.62 8.59 10.95
C LYS A 9 -12.18 8.51 10.44
N VAL A 10 -11.85 7.61 9.52
CA VAL A 10 -10.51 7.54 8.90
C VAL A 10 -10.18 8.85 8.18
N LEU A 11 -11.12 9.39 7.40
CA LEU A 11 -10.94 10.65 6.67
C LEU A 11 -10.76 11.87 7.59
N ALA A 12 -11.18 11.79 8.86
CA ALA A 12 -11.01 12.87 9.83
C ALA A 12 -9.56 13.02 10.34
N TYR A 13 -8.69 12.01 10.19
CA TYR A 13 -7.28 12.11 10.58
C TYR A 13 -6.47 12.99 9.62
N GLY A 14 -6.88 13.08 8.35
CA GLY A 14 -6.20 13.86 7.33
C GLY A 14 -6.39 13.30 5.92
N GLU A 15 -5.79 13.98 4.94
CA GLU A 15 -5.80 13.56 3.54
C GLU A 15 -5.12 12.20 3.35
N ILE A 16 -5.87 11.21 2.88
CA ILE A 16 -5.41 9.82 2.74
C ILE A 16 -5.60 9.35 1.31
N CYS A 17 -4.58 8.73 0.71
CA CYS A 17 -4.69 8.19 -0.64
C CYS A 17 -5.58 6.94 -0.67
N ASP A 18 -6.04 6.57 -1.86
CA ASP A 18 -6.98 5.45 -2.00
C ASP A 18 -6.32 4.10 -1.64
N HIS A 19 -5.01 3.91 -1.85
CA HIS A 19 -4.30 2.73 -1.35
C HIS A 19 -4.39 2.60 0.18
N CYS A 20 -4.04 3.65 0.92
CA CYS A 20 -4.08 3.62 2.39
C CYS A 20 -5.52 3.53 2.92
N LEU A 21 -6.49 4.17 2.28
CA LEU A 21 -7.89 4.02 2.67
C LEU A 21 -8.36 2.58 2.41
N GLY A 22 -8.06 2.01 1.26
CA GLY A 22 -8.51 0.67 0.89
C GLY A 22 -7.82 -0.44 1.69
N ARG A 23 -6.54 -0.30 2.02
CA ARG A 23 -5.82 -1.31 2.81
C ARG A 23 -6.33 -1.37 4.25
N PHE A 24 -6.86 -0.30 4.81
CA PHE A 24 -7.52 -0.33 6.13
C PHE A 24 -8.77 -1.23 6.15
N PHE A 25 -9.30 -1.58 4.99
CA PHE A 25 -10.36 -2.56 4.80
C PHE A 25 -9.88 -3.72 3.90
N GLY A 26 -8.58 -4.04 3.97
CA GLY A 26 -7.87 -4.95 3.06
C GLY A 26 -8.49 -6.34 2.90
N LYS A 27 -9.13 -6.87 3.96
CA LYS A 27 -9.79 -8.19 3.92
C LYS A 27 -11.29 -8.12 3.62
N ARG A 28 -11.84 -6.92 3.36
CA ARG A 28 -13.25 -6.72 2.99
C ARG A 28 -13.39 -6.68 1.48
N SER A 29 -14.18 -7.60 0.94
CA SER A 29 -14.33 -7.82 -0.51
C SER A 29 -13.03 -8.27 -1.19
N HIS A 30 -13.12 -9.24 -2.09
CA HIS A 30 -11.97 -9.84 -2.78
C HIS A 30 -11.95 -9.49 -4.26
N GLY A 31 -10.78 -9.57 -4.89
CA GLY A 31 -10.60 -9.29 -6.32
C GLY A 31 -10.40 -7.81 -6.67
N LEU A 32 -10.22 -6.94 -5.69
CA LEU A 32 -9.94 -5.51 -5.86
C LEU A 32 -8.52 -5.20 -5.39
N ALA A 33 -7.83 -4.32 -6.12
CA ALA A 33 -6.66 -3.63 -5.61
C ALA A 33 -7.07 -2.62 -4.53
N ASN A 34 -6.14 -2.21 -3.66
CA ASN A 34 -6.48 -1.35 -2.53
C ASN A 34 -6.83 0.07 -2.98
N ASP A 35 -6.26 0.60 -4.07
CA ASP A 35 -6.66 1.86 -4.67
C ASP A 35 -8.11 1.82 -5.18
N GLU A 36 -8.50 0.73 -5.85
CA GLU A 36 -9.88 0.52 -6.28
C GLU A 36 -10.83 0.46 -5.08
N ARG A 37 -10.46 -0.29 -4.04
CA ARG A 37 -11.24 -0.40 -2.80
C ARG A 37 -11.36 0.95 -2.11
N GLY A 38 -10.27 1.69 -1.94
CA GLY A 38 -10.26 3.00 -1.29
C GLY A 38 -11.10 4.01 -2.05
N ARG A 39 -10.99 4.06 -3.38
CA ARG A 39 -11.83 4.91 -4.21
C ARG A 39 -13.31 4.57 -4.04
N GLY A 40 -13.65 3.27 -4.05
CA GLY A 40 -15.01 2.79 -3.82
C GLY A 40 -15.56 3.19 -2.45
N LEU A 41 -14.76 3.03 -1.39
CA LEU A 41 -15.11 3.45 -0.02
C LEU A 41 -15.38 4.95 0.06
N ARG A 42 -14.56 5.77 -0.59
CA ARG A 42 -14.72 7.22 -0.63
C ARG A 42 -16.00 7.63 -1.36
N ILE A 43 -16.31 7.01 -2.48
CA ILE A 43 -17.55 7.23 -3.22
C ILE A 43 -18.75 6.83 -2.36
N ALA A 44 -18.72 5.63 -1.76
CA ALA A 44 -19.80 5.14 -0.91
C ALA A 44 -20.04 6.06 0.31
N GLN A 45 -18.98 6.58 0.92
CA GLN A 45 -19.09 7.55 2.03
C GLN A 45 -19.72 8.88 1.58
N ALA A 46 -19.31 9.42 0.43
CA ALA A 46 -19.87 10.67 -0.09
C ALA A 46 -21.37 10.52 -0.42
N LEU A 47 -21.75 9.40 -1.04
CA LEU A 47 -23.16 9.05 -1.31
C LEU A 47 -23.95 8.87 0.00
N GLY A 48 -23.40 8.13 0.96
CA GLY A 48 -24.07 7.84 2.24
C GLY A 48 -24.27 9.07 3.12
N THR A 49 -23.37 10.07 3.02
CA THR A 49 -23.49 11.34 3.75
C THR A 49 -24.17 12.45 2.94
N ASN A 50 -24.54 12.18 1.68
CA ASN A 50 -25.06 13.16 0.73
C ASN A 50 -24.19 14.42 0.62
N THR A 51 -22.88 14.23 0.49
CA THR A 51 -21.90 15.31 0.32
C THR A 51 -21.24 15.25 -1.07
N PRO A 52 -20.78 16.38 -1.64
CA PRO A 52 -20.07 16.37 -2.91
C PRO A 52 -18.84 15.47 -2.86
N TYR A 53 -18.74 14.54 -3.82
CA TYR A 53 -17.57 13.68 -3.93
C TYR A 53 -16.30 14.51 -4.16
N LYS A 54 -15.26 14.21 -3.38
CA LYS A 54 -13.91 14.74 -3.55
C LYS A 54 -12.96 13.56 -3.72
N SER A 55 -12.21 13.55 -4.81
CA SER A 55 -11.08 12.62 -4.96
C SER A 55 -9.95 13.02 -4.00
N PHE A 56 -9.08 12.06 -3.67
CA PHE A 56 -7.85 12.37 -2.94
C PHE A 56 -7.02 13.43 -3.69
N ALA A 57 -6.51 14.42 -2.96
CA ALA A 57 -5.60 15.44 -3.46
C ALA A 57 -4.56 15.79 -2.38
N GLY A 58 -3.33 16.10 -2.80
CA GLY A 58 -2.25 16.50 -1.89
C GLY A 58 -1.38 15.32 -1.43
N THR A 59 -1.01 15.32 -0.14
CA THR A 59 -0.06 14.36 0.43
C THR A 59 -0.75 13.45 1.42
N CYS A 60 -0.68 12.14 1.18
CA CYS A 60 -1.23 11.14 2.07
C CYS A 60 -0.54 11.24 3.44
N TRP A 61 -1.29 11.53 4.49
CA TRP A 61 -0.75 11.68 5.84
C TRP A 61 -0.14 10.36 6.36
N VAL A 62 -0.63 9.21 5.89
CA VAL A 62 -0.13 7.88 6.29
C VAL A 62 1.17 7.53 5.58
N CYS A 63 1.19 7.55 4.24
CA CYS A 63 2.30 6.98 3.45
C CYS A 63 3.11 8.00 2.65
N GLY A 64 2.81 9.30 2.75
CA GLY A 64 3.55 10.34 2.03
C GLY A 64 3.52 10.17 0.50
N ASN A 65 2.46 9.58 -0.06
CA ASN A 65 2.32 9.25 -1.48
C ASN A 65 3.27 8.17 -2.02
N PHE A 66 3.78 7.27 -1.16
CA PHE A 66 4.65 6.16 -1.57
C PHE A 66 4.20 5.44 -2.85
N PHE A 67 2.91 5.13 -2.98
CA PHE A 67 2.39 4.34 -4.10
C PHE A 67 2.57 5.00 -5.49
N THR A 68 2.79 6.31 -5.53
CA THR A 68 3.16 7.03 -6.77
C THR A 68 4.59 6.71 -7.25
N SER A 69 5.43 6.18 -6.36
CA SER A 69 6.85 5.88 -6.60
C SER A 69 7.14 4.40 -6.85
N VAL A 70 6.11 3.54 -6.95
CA VAL A 70 6.29 2.08 -7.15
C VAL A 70 7.14 1.76 -8.38
N SER A 71 6.94 2.47 -9.49
CA SER A 71 7.74 2.29 -10.71
C SER A 71 9.22 2.63 -10.49
N ILE A 72 9.49 3.74 -9.80
CA ILE A 72 10.84 4.18 -9.45
C ILE A 72 11.55 3.14 -8.58
N TRP A 73 10.85 2.61 -7.58
CA TRP A 73 11.38 1.53 -6.75
C TRP A 73 11.65 0.26 -7.56
N ALA A 74 10.74 -0.11 -8.46
CA ALA A 74 10.96 -1.26 -9.33
C ALA A 74 12.20 -1.07 -10.22
N ASP A 75 12.42 0.12 -10.78
CA ASP A 75 13.61 0.42 -11.57
C ASP A 75 14.91 0.30 -10.75
N ARG A 76 14.91 0.80 -9.50
CA ARG A 76 16.05 0.63 -8.59
C ARG A 76 16.35 -0.83 -8.29
N VAL A 77 15.31 -1.65 -8.10
CA VAL A 77 15.47 -3.10 -7.89
C VAL A 77 16.08 -3.77 -9.10
N VAL A 78 15.57 -3.47 -10.31
CA VAL A 78 16.10 -4.03 -11.55
C VAL A 78 17.58 -3.70 -11.73
N GLU A 79 17.97 -2.46 -11.45
CA GLU A 79 19.38 -2.04 -11.52
C GLU A 79 20.24 -2.76 -10.48
N ALA A 80 19.76 -2.95 -9.25
CA ALA A 80 20.50 -3.60 -8.17
C ALA A 80 20.78 -5.09 -8.43
N VAL A 81 19.94 -5.76 -9.23
CA VAL A 81 20.02 -7.21 -9.47
C VAL A 81 20.51 -7.57 -10.88
N LYS A 82 20.85 -6.59 -11.72
CA LYS A 82 21.16 -6.80 -13.15
C LYS A 82 22.32 -7.77 -13.41
N ASP A 83 23.28 -7.84 -12.51
CA ASP A 83 24.49 -8.67 -12.62
C ASP A 83 24.38 -9.99 -11.82
N ILE A 84 23.18 -10.31 -11.31
CA ILE A 84 22.91 -11.50 -10.51
C ILE A 84 22.09 -12.50 -11.35
N GLU A 85 22.54 -13.75 -11.41
CA GLU A 85 21.78 -14.83 -12.03
C GLU A 85 20.82 -15.47 -11.04
N PHE A 86 19.53 -15.40 -11.31
CA PHE A 86 18.46 -15.99 -10.50
C PHE A 86 17.20 -16.25 -11.32
N SER A 87 16.32 -17.12 -10.83
CA SER A 87 15.03 -17.43 -11.46
C SER A 87 13.84 -16.87 -10.67
N THR A 88 13.97 -16.84 -9.35
CA THR A 88 12.93 -16.41 -8.43
C THR A 88 13.38 -15.27 -7.52
N LEU A 89 12.46 -14.39 -7.16
CA LEU A 89 12.73 -13.27 -6.28
C LEU A 89 11.65 -13.09 -5.22
N LEU A 90 11.98 -12.37 -4.16
CA LEU A 90 11.02 -11.88 -3.19
C LEU A 90 11.35 -10.44 -2.82
N VAL A 91 10.37 -9.55 -2.90
CA VAL A 91 10.52 -8.16 -2.45
C VAL A 91 9.96 -8.03 -1.04
N GLY A 92 10.79 -7.52 -0.13
CA GLY A 92 10.42 -7.07 1.21
C GLY A 92 10.72 -5.59 1.39
N CYS A 93 10.14 -4.95 2.40
CA CYS A 93 10.51 -3.59 2.78
C CYS A 93 10.71 -3.41 4.29
N ARG A 94 11.56 -2.44 4.63
CA ARG A 94 11.63 -1.83 5.96
C ARG A 94 10.72 -0.60 5.95
N VAL A 95 9.65 -0.67 6.71
CA VAL A 95 8.68 0.44 6.81
C VAL A 95 9.28 1.56 7.67
N PRO A 96 9.23 2.83 7.23
CA PRO A 96 9.67 3.95 8.05
C PRO A 96 8.85 4.02 9.33
N PRO A 97 9.45 4.28 10.51
CA PRO A 97 8.71 4.33 11.78
C PRO A 97 7.49 5.25 11.73
N LEU A 98 7.61 6.42 11.09
CA LEU A 98 6.49 7.36 10.94
C LEU A 98 5.27 6.73 10.24
N ILE A 99 5.47 5.93 9.18
CA ILE A 99 4.37 5.27 8.46
C ILE A 99 3.74 4.18 9.34
N ALA A 100 4.57 3.43 10.06
CA ALA A 100 4.11 2.37 10.97
C ALA A 100 3.27 2.94 12.13
N GLU A 101 3.71 4.03 12.75
CA GLU A 101 2.96 4.72 13.81
C GLU A 101 1.65 5.32 13.29
N ASN A 102 1.68 5.95 12.11
CA ASN A 102 0.48 6.53 11.50
C ASN A 102 -0.59 5.48 11.19
N GLU A 103 -0.20 4.29 10.72
CA GLU A 103 -1.16 3.21 10.47
C GLU A 103 -1.70 2.59 11.77
N GLU A 104 -0.83 2.38 12.76
CA GLU A 104 -1.19 1.81 14.06
C GLU A 104 -2.18 2.72 14.80
N MET A 105 -1.99 4.04 14.72
CA MET A 105 -2.92 5.01 15.30
C MET A 105 -4.35 4.83 14.77
N VAL A 106 -4.54 4.68 13.46
CA VAL A 106 -5.88 4.46 12.88
C VAL A 106 -6.45 3.11 13.29
N TRP A 107 -5.61 2.07 13.30
CA TRP A 107 -6.04 0.71 13.61
C TRP A 107 -6.53 0.59 15.04
N SER A 108 -5.76 1.11 15.99
CA SER A 108 -6.07 1.06 17.41
C SER A 108 -7.28 1.94 17.74
N ASP A 109 -7.30 3.20 17.29
CA ASP A 109 -8.38 4.13 17.63
C ASP A 109 -9.75 3.71 17.07
N LEU A 110 -9.77 3.12 15.88
CA LEU A 110 -11.01 2.71 15.21
C LEU A 110 -11.34 1.22 15.37
N SER A 111 -10.47 0.47 16.05
CA SER A 111 -10.58 -0.99 16.23
C SER A 111 -10.90 -1.70 14.92
N LEU A 112 -10.11 -1.40 13.88
CA LEU A 112 -10.34 -1.96 12.55
C LEU A 112 -10.13 -3.48 12.56
N ALA A 113 -11.13 -4.23 12.12
CA ALA A 113 -11.10 -5.70 12.16
C ALA A 113 -10.15 -6.32 11.12
N ASP A 114 -10.00 -5.66 9.97
CA ASP A 114 -9.51 -6.29 8.74
C ASP A 114 -8.46 -5.47 7.96
N PRO A 115 -7.54 -4.72 8.60
CA PRO A 115 -6.54 -3.96 7.87
C PRO A 115 -5.47 -4.88 7.24
N GLU A 116 -4.96 -4.45 6.10
CA GLU A 116 -3.73 -4.91 5.48
C GLU A 116 -2.57 -3.96 5.86
N PRO A 117 -1.46 -4.48 6.40
CA PRO A 117 -0.27 -3.68 6.67
C PRO A 117 0.32 -3.03 5.43
N PHE A 118 0.82 -1.80 5.57
CA PHE A 118 1.48 -1.08 4.48
C PHE A 118 2.58 -1.92 3.82
N LYS A 119 3.38 -2.61 4.65
CA LYS A 119 4.44 -3.53 4.21
C LYS A 119 3.94 -4.57 3.19
N SER A 120 2.79 -5.19 3.46
CA SER A 120 2.27 -6.27 2.63
C SER A 120 1.88 -5.77 1.24
N GLU A 121 1.26 -4.60 1.17
CA GLU A 121 0.90 -3.97 -0.10
C GLU A 121 2.14 -3.51 -0.87
N VAL A 122 3.10 -2.86 -0.21
CA VAL A 122 4.37 -2.42 -0.83
C VAL A 122 5.09 -3.60 -1.47
N ASN A 123 5.27 -4.68 -0.71
CA ASN A 123 5.94 -5.89 -1.18
C ASN A 123 5.25 -6.47 -2.43
N ARG A 124 3.91 -6.47 -2.42
CA ARG A 124 3.13 -6.98 -3.54
C ARG A 124 3.22 -6.07 -4.77
N GLU A 125 3.02 -4.77 -4.61
CA GLU A 125 2.96 -3.84 -5.75
C GLU A 125 4.34 -3.62 -6.38
N VAL A 126 5.39 -3.46 -5.58
CA VAL A 126 6.76 -3.40 -6.11
C VAL A 126 7.18 -4.75 -6.70
N GLY A 127 6.86 -5.87 -6.04
CA GLY A 127 7.15 -7.21 -6.57
C GLY A 127 6.52 -7.46 -7.94
N LYS A 128 5.23 -7.12 -8.11
CA LYS A 128 4.54 -7.19 -9.41
C LYS A 128 5.24 -6.31 -10.46
N ALA A 129 5.58 -5.07 -10.09
CA ALA A 129 6.23 -4.13 -11.00
C ALA A 129 7.63 -4.60 -11.45
N VAL A 130 8.41 -5.20 -10.55
CA VAL A 130 9.71 -5.80 -10.87
C VAL A 130 9.52 -7.01 -11.78
N SER A 131 8.64 -7.95 -11.42
CA SER A 131 8.37 -9.14 -12.24
C SER A 131 7.91 -8.78 -13.65
N ALA A 132 7.09 -7.74 -13.80
CA ALA A 132 6.67 -7.25 -15.12
C ALA A 132 7.83 -6.70 -15.97
N LYS A 133 8.88 -6.17 -15.36
CA LYS A 133 10.05 -5.61 -16.05
C LYS A 133 11.07 -6.66 -16.48
N ILE A 134 11.35 -7.65 -15.63
CA ILE A 134 12.45 -8.62 -15.86
C ILE A 134 11.98 -10.06 -16.12
N GLY A 135 10.67 -10.32 -16.09
CA GLY A 135 10.10 -11.64 -16.39
C GLY A 135 10.41 -12.73 -15.36
N LYS A 136 10.89 -12.36 -14.17
CA LYS A 136 11.22 -13.28 -13.07
C LYS A 136 10.01 -13.50 -12.17
N VAL A 137 9.92 -14.68 -11.56
CA VAL A 137 8.74 -15.09 -10.77
C VAL A 137 8.95 -14.78 -9.29
N VAL A 138 7.89 -14.33 -8.61
CA VAL A 138 7.93 -14.16 -7.15
C VAL A 138 7.72 -15.50 -6.45
N ASP A 139 8.65 -15.90 -5.59
CA ASP A 139 8.51 -17.08 -4.72
C ASP A 139 8.57 -16.67 -3.24
N PHE A 140 7.47 -16.88 -2.51
CA PHE A 140 7.34 -16.53 -1.10
C PHE A 140 7.96 -17.55 -0.14
N LYS A 141 8.23 -18.77 -0.61
CA LYS A 141 8.70 -19.88 0.21
C LYS A 141 10.19 -20.13 0.02
N LYS A 142 10.67 -20.08 -1.22
CA LYS A 142 12.05 -20.40 -1.61
C LYS A 142 12.57 -19.47 -2.71
N PRO A 143 12.68 -18.16 -2.45
CA PRO A 143 13.30 -17.24 -3.40
C PRO A 143 14.81 -17.47 -3.50
N ASP A 144 15.36 -17.34 -4.71
CA ASP A 144 16.81 -17.32 -4.93
C ASP A 144 17.41 -16.02 -4.38
N VAL A 145 16.68 -14.90 -4.56
CA VAL A 145 17.10 -13.57 -4.11
C VAL A 145 15.97 -12.90 -3.33
N VAL A 146 16.33 -12.34 -2.16
CA VAL A 146 15.44 -11.47 -1.39
C VAL A 146 15.94 -10.04 -1.50
N ILE A 147 15.09 -9.16 -2.02
CA ILE A 147 15.37 -7.73 -2.15
C ILE A 147 14.67 -6.98 -1.03
N ILE A 148 15.38 -6.10 -0.32
CA ILE A 148 14.84 -5.36 0.82
C ILE A 148 14.87 -3.86 0.54
N LEU A 149 13.69 -3.28 0.33
CA LEU A 149 13.53 -1.84 0.16
C LEU A 149 13.68 -1.15 1.53
N ASP A 150 14.72 -0.36 1.71
CA ASP A 150 14.87 0.56 2.83
C ASP A 150 14.24 1.90 2.46
N LEU A 151 12.96 2.04 2.80
CA LEU A 151 12.15 3.19 2.41
C LEU A 151 12.59 4.49 3.09
N ALA A 152 13.19 4.41 4.27
CA ALA A 152 13.64 5.58 5.01
C ALA A 152 14.96 6.14 4.46
N ASN A 153 15.85 5.24 4.02
CA ASN A 153 17.16 5.61 3.47
C ASN A 153 17.18 5.65 1.93
N GLU A 154 16.04 5.40 1.28
CA GLU A 154 15.88 5.35 -0.17
C GLU A 154 16.83 4.33 -0.87
N LYS A 155 17.06 3.18 -0.24
CA LYS A 155 17.99 2.14 -0.73
C LYS A 155 17.29 0.82 -1.04
N VAL A 156 17.87 0.09 -1.98
CA VAL A 156 17.53 -1.30 -2.31
C VAL A 156 18.67 -2.22 -1.86
#